data_AF-A0A4C1TCG0-F1
#
_entry.id   AF-A0A4C1TCG0-F1
#
_cell.length_a   1.000
_cell.length_b   1.000
_cell.length_c   1.000
_cell.angle_alpha   90.00
_cell.angle_beta   90.00
_cell.angle_gamma   90.00
#
_symmetry.space_group_name_H-M   'P 1'
#
loop_
_entity.id
_entity.type
_entity.pdbx_description
1 polymer ?
#
loop_
_entity_poly.entity_id
_entity_poly.type
_entity_poly.pdbx_seq_one_letter_code
_entity_poly.pdbx_strand_id
1 'polypeptide(L)'
;MAQEIDVNLLLQQLANLTLTVQTLQKRIEEFPVNSAIAQPTATPLTPTILSYGTANEVNLDVFKSLPTFDGTQNKYRIWRKDVTRAMNSIENVIQTNKYAEALMIIKTKVTGPAADILENHDTFNFQAIINRLDYTYSDQRPLYMLQEEMRKLNKDE
;
A
#
# COMPACT_ATOMS: atom_id res chain seq x y z
N MET A 1 -23.21 0.43 -75.27
CA MET A 1 -22.29 -0.68 -75.60
C MET A 1 -21.19 -0.68 -74.58
N ALA A 2 -20.85 -1.87 -74.08
CA ALA A 2 -20.10 -2.12 -72.85
C ALA A 2 -18.73 -1.42 -72.84
N GLN A 3 -18.40 -0.84 -71.67
CA GLN A 3 -17.06 -0.36 -71.39
C GLN A 3 -16.16 -1.61 -71.31
N GLU A 4 -15.28 -1.80 -72.29
CA GLU A 4 -14.31 -2.89 -72.27
C GLU A 4 -13.48 -2.75 -70.99
N ILE A 5 -13.71 -3.66 -70.07
CA ILE A 5 -12.90 -3.81 -68.88
C ILE A 5 -11.56 -4.33 -69.38
N ASP A 6 -10.53 -3.50 -69.30
CA ASP A 6 -9.16 -3.90 -69.65
C ASP A 6 -8.70 -4.94 -68.62
N VAL A 7 -8.85 -6.21 -69.01
CA VAL A 7 -8.52 -7.38 -68.19
C VAL A 7 -7.04 -7.35 -67.79
N ASN A 8 -6.16 -6.78 -68.61
CA ASN A 8 -4.74 -6.65 -68.28
C ASN A 8 -4.51 -5.62 -67.18
N LEU A 9 -5.25 -4.51 -67.19
CA LEU A 9 -5.18 -3.51 -66.12
C LEU A 9 -5.66 -4.09 -64.78
N LEU A 10 -6.74 -4.89 -64.79
CA LEU A 10 -7.23 -5.59 -63.60
C LEU A 10 -6.23 -6.62 -63.08
N LEU A 11 -5.62 -7.41 -63.96
CA LEU A 11 -4.60 -8.39 -63.57
C LEU A 11 -3.36 -7.71 -62.98
N GLN A 12 -2.97 -6.56 -63.52
CA GLN A 12 -1.85 -5.78 -63.00
C GLN A 12 -2.16 -5.16 -61.62
N GLN A 13 -3.39 -4.67 -61.42
CA GLN A 13 -3.85 -4.18 -60.12
C GLN A 13 -3.89 -5.31 -59.08
N LEU A 14 -4.34 -6.50 -59.46
CA LEU A 14 -4.41 -7.67 -58.57
C LEU A 14 -3.02 -8.18 -58.17
N ALA A 15 -2.06 -8.14 -59.09
CA ALA A 15 -0.65 -8.44 -58.80
C ALA A 15 -0.04 -7.44 -57.82
N ASN A 16 -0.31 -6.14 -58.01
CA ASN A 16 0.18 -5.09 -57.11
C ASN A 16 -0.43 -5.17 -55.70
N LEU A 17 -1.72 -5.50 -55.62
CA LEU A 17 -2.40 -5.73 -54.33
C LEU A 17 -1.81 -6.94 -53.61
N THR A 18 -1.56 -8.03 -54.33
CA THR A 18 -0.95 -9.24 -53.77
C THR A 18 0.45 -8.97 -53.20
N LEU A 19 1.27 -8.22 -53.95
CA LEU A 19 2.60 -7.77 -53.49
C LEU A 19 2.51 -6.87 -52.25
N THR A 20 1.53 -5.98 -52.21
CA THR A 20 1.31 -5.08 -51.07
C THR A 20 0.93 -5.87 -49.82
N VAL A 21 0.01 -6.84 -49.94
CA VAL A 21 -0.41 -7.71 -48.84
C VAL A 21 0.77 -8.53 -48.32
N GLN A 22 1.57 -9.13 -49.20
CA GLN A 22 2.76 -9.90 -48.79
C GLN A 22 3.80 -9.02 -48.09
N THR A 23 3.99 -7.79 -48.57
CA THR A 23 4.92 -6.83 -47.96
C THR A 23 4.45 -6.40 -46.57
N LEU A 24 3.15 -6.19 -46.39
CA LEU A 24 2.57 -5.84 -45.09
C LEU A 24 2.63 -7.02 -44.11
N GLN A 25 2.36 -8.24 -44.57
CA GLN A 25 2.49 -9.46 -43.75
C GLN A 25 3.93 -9.62 -43.26
N LYS A 26 4.90 -9.50 -44.16
CA LYS A 26 6.32 -9.57 -43.79
C LYS A 26 6.72 -8.47 -42.80
N ARG A 27 6.23 -7.24 -42.96
CA ARG A 27 6.48 -6.17 -41.97
C ARG A 27 5.82 -6.45 -40.61
N ILE A 28 4.64 -7.07 -40.57
CA ILE A 28 3.97 -7.43 -39.32
C ILE A 28 4.72 -8.56 -38.60
N GLU A 29 5.26 -9.52 -39.34
CA GLU A 29 6.13 -10.58 -38.80
C GLU A 29 7.49 -10.04 -38.32
N GLU A 30 8.02 -9.03 -39.00
CA GLU A 30 9.25 -8.32 -38.63
C GLU A 30 9.02 -7.22 -37.58
N PHE A 31 7.76 -6.90 -37.24
CA PHE A 31 7.47 -5.96 -36.17
C PHE A 31 7.90 -6.63 -34.86
N PRO A 32 8.90 -6.08 -34.15
CA PRO A 32 9.30 -6.63 -32.88
C PRO A 32 8.11 -6.47 -31.94
N VAL A 33 7.38 -7.56 -31.69
CA VAL A 33 6.58 -7.68 -30.49
C VAL A 33 7.62 -7.54 -29.38
N ASN A 34 7.66 -6.38 -28.73
CA ASN A 34 8.43 -6.21 -27.51
C ASN A 34 7.77 -7.10 -26.45
N SER A 35 8.05 -8.41 -26.52
CA SER A 35 7.56 -9.44 -25.59
C SER A 35 8.12 -9.29 -24.19
N ALA A 36 8.84 -8.21 -23.91
CA ALA A 36 9.41 -7.91 -22.63
C ALA A 36 9.50 -6.39 -22.46
N ILE A 37 8.35 -5.72 -22.25
CA ILE A 37 8.35 -4.80 -21.12
C ILE A 37 8.48 -5.74 -19.92
N ALA A 38 9.72 -6.04 -19.52
CA ALA A 38 9.95 -6.72 -18.26
C ALA A 38 9.23 -5.85 -17.23
N GLN A 39 8.10 -6.34 -16.70
CA GLN A 39 7.49 -5.69 -15.55
C GLN A 39 8.62 -5.52 -14.55
N PRO A 40 8.89 -4.29 -14.06
CA PRO A 40 9.92 -4.13 -13.06
C PRO A 40 9.56 -5.09 -11.93
N THR A 41 10.39 -6.11 -11.74
CA THR A 41 10.25 -7.03 -10.61
C THR A 41 10.52 -6.17 -9.40
N ALA A 42 9.46 -5.56 -8.86
CA ALA A 42 9.57 -4.71 -7.70
C ALA A 42 10.08 -5.63 -6.59
N THR A 43 11.35 -5.47 -6.23
CA THR A 43 11.90 -6.13 -5.06
C THR A 43 11.00 -5.70 -3.91
N PRO A 44 10.26 -6.61 -3.26
CA PRO A 44 9.41 -6.22 -2.16
C PRO A 44 10.30 -5.57 -1.11
N LEU A 45 10.04 -4.29 -0.80
CA LEU A 45 10.74 -3.60 0.27
C LEU A 45 10.43 -4.36 1.55
N THR A 46 11.38 -5.15 2.04
CA THR A 46 11.28 -5.76 3.35
C THR A 46 11.41 -4.63 4.37
N PRO A 47 10.40 -4.37 5.21
CA PRO A 47 10.54 -3.37 6.25
C PRO A 47 11.69 -3.81 7.15
N THR A 48 12.76 -3.02 7.21
CA THR A 48 13.81 -3.21 8.22
C THR A 48 13.19 -2.90 9.57
N ILE A 49 12.82 -3.96 10.30
CA ILE A 49 12.42 -3.85 11.69
C ILE A 49 13.73 -3.73 12.47
N LEU A 50 13.93 -2.59 13.15
CA LEU A 50 15.00 -2.48 14.15
C LEU A 50 14.78 -3.64 15.12
N SER A 51 15.75 -4.51 15.30
CA SER A 51 15.68 -5.59 16.27
C SER A 51 16.78 -5.34 17.28
N TYR A 52 16.38 -5.04 18.51
CA TYR A 52 17.31 -4.86 19.62
C TYR A 52 17.60 -6.23 20.22
N GLY A 53 18.86 -6.63 20.34
CA GLY A 53 19.24 -7.91 20.90
C GLY A 53 19.07 -7.94 22.43
N THR A 54 19.33 -6.81 23.09
CA THR A 54 19.21 -6.67 24.55
C THR A 54 18.53 -5.38 24.96
N ALA A 55 18.03 -5.32 26.21
CA ALA A 55 17.32 -4.14 26.72
C ALA A 55 18.17 -2.86 26.74
N ASN A 56 19.49 -2.99 26.92
CA ASN A 56 20.41 -1.85 26.95
C ASN A 56 20.61 -1.19 25.58
N GLU A 57 20.31 -1.90 24.50
CA GLU A 57 20.42 -1.38 23.12
C GLU A 57 19.18 -0.57 22.73
N VAL A 58 18.08 -0.69 23.49
CA VAL A 58 16.83 0.02 23.20
C VAL A 58 17.05 1.52 23.31
N ASN A 59 16.99 2.20 22.17
CA ASN A 59 17.08 3.65 22.12
C ASN A 59 15.69 4.29 22.35
N LEU A 60 15.50 4.88 23.53
CA LEU A 60 14.24 5.55 23.90
C LEU A 60 13.99 6.84 23.11
N ASP A 61 15.00 7.45 22.50
CA ASP A 61 14.80 8.67 21.70
C ASP A 61 13.99 8.40 20.43
N VAL A 62 14.01 7.15 19.94
CA VAL A 62 13.12 6.68 18.85
C VAL A 62 11.66 6.74 19.29
N PHE A 63 11.36 6.40 20.54
CA PHE A 63 9.99 6.48 21.07
C PHE A 63 9.57 7.93 21.32
N LYS A 64 10.52 8.78 21.74
CA LYS A 64 10.26 10.22 21.92
C LYS A 64 10.02 10.95 20.61
N SER A 65 10.54 10.47 19.48
CA SER A 65 10.30 11.07 18.16
C SER A 65 8.98 10.63 17.51
N LEU A 66 8.27 9.65 18.09
CA LEU A 66 6.97 9.21 17.59
C LEU A 66 5.95 10.36 17.57
N PRO A 67 5.05 10.36 16.55
CA PRO A 67 4.00 11.36 16.44
C PRO A 67 3.05 11.29 17.63
N THR A 68 2.45 12.44 17.97
CA THR A 68 1.36 12.49 18.94
C THR A 68 0.03 12.14 18.28
N PHE A 69 -0.91 11.63 19.07
CA PHE A 69 -2.27 11.34 18.67
C PHE A 69 -3.25 12.03 19.61
N ASP A 70 -4.17 12.81 19.04
CA ASP A 70 -5.13 13.64 19.76
C ASP A 70 -6.57 13.12 19.67
N GLY A 71 -6.81 12.04 18.91
CA GLY A 71 -8.15 11.56 18.57
C GLY A 71 -8.59 11.87 17.13
N THR A 72 -7.76 12.50 16.30
CA THR A 72 -8.10 12.74 14.88
C THR A 72 -8.19 11.41 14.10
N GLN A 73 -9.40 10.96 13.75
CA GLN A 73 -9.66 9.66 13.13
C GLN A 73 -8.80 9.37 11.88
N ASN A 74 -8.66 10.35 10.98
CA ASN A 74 -7.86 10.20 9.75
C ASN A 74 -6.35 9.97 10.01
N LYS A 75 -5.85 10.38 11.17
CA LYS A 75 -4.44 10.20 11.56
C LYS A 75 -4.22 8.92 12.37
N TYR A 76 -5.28 8.32 12.91
CA TYR A 76 -5.19 7.18 13.81
C TYR A 76 -4.47 5.98 13.18
N ARG A 77 -4.84 5.62 11.93
CA ARG A 77 -4.24 4.47 11.24
C ARG A 77 -2.73 4.60 11.08
N ILE A 78 -2.25 5.79 10.74
CA ILE A 78 -0.82 6.07 10.54
C ILE A 78 -0.10 6.00 11.89
N TRP A 79 -0.60 6.73 12.88
CA TRP A 79 -0.04 6.74 14.23
C TRP A 79 0.03 5.32 14.82
N ARG A 80 -1.07 4.56 14.75
CA ARG A 80 -1.16 3.17 15.22
C ARG A 80 -0.07 2.30 14.59
N LYS A 81 0.11 2.41 13.28
CA LYS A 81 1.13 1.63 12.55
C LYS A 81 2.54 1.95 13.05
N ASP A 82 2.85 3.22 13.26
CA ASP A 82 4.19 3.66 13.68
C ASP A 82 4.50 3.23 15.13
N VAL A 83 3.55 3.41 16.05
CA VAL A 83 3.74 3.00 17.46
C VAL A 83 3.78 1.47 17.60
N THR A 84 2.95 0.72 16.85
CA THR A 84 3.02 -0.75 16.84
C THR A 84 4.34 -1.24 16.30
N ARG A 85 4.87 -0.63 15.23
CA ARG A 85 6.20 -0.99 14.72
C ARG A 85 7.29 -0.76 15.76
N ALA A 86 7.26 0.38 16.46
CA ALA A 86 8.21 0.69 17.52
C ALA A 86 8.09 -0.30 18.69
N MET A 87 6.89 -0.64 19.15
CA MET A 87 6.73 -1.60 20.25
C MET A 87 7.13 -3.03 19.87
N ASN A 88 6.82 -3.46 18.65
CA ASN A 88 7.23 -4.79 18.17
C ASN A 88 8.76 -4.91 18.05
N SER A 89 9.47 -3.80 17.80
CA SER A 89 10.95 -3.81 17.76
C SER A 89 11.62 -4.19 19.08
N ILE A 90 10.91 -4.04 20.20
CA ILE A 90 11.39 -4.29 21.56
C ILE A 90 10.60 -5.39 22.28
N GLU A 91 9.82 -6.20 21.54
CA GLU A 91 8.96 -7.24 22.13
C GLU A 91 9.78 -8.29 22.90
N ASN A 92 11.00 -8.58 22.44
CA ASN A 92 11.92 -9.51 23.09
C ASN A 92 12.39 -9.05 24.48
N VAL A 93 12.18 -7.78 24.85
CA VAL A 93 12.57 -7.22 26.15
C VAL A 93 11.37 -6.79 26.99
N ILE A 94 10.18 -7.36 26.75
CA ILE A 94 8.90 -7.02 27.41
C ILE A 94 8.94 -7.05 28.95
N GLN A 95 9.78 -7.90 29.55
CA GLN A 95 9.90 -8.03 31.00
C GLN A 95 10.88 -7.03 31.64
N THR A 96 11.43 -6.09 30.85
CA THR A 96 12.45 -5.16 31.33
C THR A 96 11.90 -3.76 31.59
N ASN A 97 12.56 -3.01 32.47
CA ASN A 97 12.21 -1.61 32.73
C ASN A 97 12.24 -0.75 31.46
N LYS A 98 13.09 -1.10 30.48
CA LYS A 98 13.18 -0.37 29.21
C LYS A 98 11.90 -0.47 28.39
N TYR A 99 11.23 -1.62 28.41
CA TYR A 99 9.92 -1.76 27.79
C TYR A 99 8.87 -0.91 28.51
N ALA A 100 8.88 -0.90 29.85
CA ALA A 100 7.98 -0.06 30.63
C ALA A 100 8.21 1.45 30.38
N GLU A 101 9.47 1.89 30.29
CA GLU A 101 9.84 3.27 29.93
C GLU A 101 9.33 3.64 28.53
N ALA A 102 9.53 2.77 27.54
CA ALA A 102 9.03 2.97 26.18
C ALA A 102 7.48 3.06 26.14
N LEU A 103 6.80 2.19 26.88
CA LEU A 103 5.34 2.20 27.00
C LEU A 103 4.84 3.50 27.64
N MET A 104 5.51 4.00 28.68
CA MET A 104 5.18 5.28 29.31
C MET A 104 5.37 6.44 28.35
N ILE A 105 6.43 6.43 27.54
CA ILE A 105 6.61 7.43 26.48
C ILE A 105 5.43 7.38 25.50
N ILE A 106 5.03 6.20 25.02
CA ILE A 106 3.87 6.08 24.12
C ILE A 106 2.59 6.63 24.77
N LYS A 107 2.35 6.35 26.05
CA LYS A 107 1.18 6.88 26.76
C LYS A 107 1.17 8.42 26.72
N THR A 108 2.33 9.06 26.90
CA THR A 108 2.44 10.53 26.80
C THR A 108 2.29 11.08 25.37
N LYS A 109 2.41 10.23 24.34
CA LYS A 109 2.11 10.60 22.95
C LYS A 109 0.62 10.60 22.63
N VAL A 110 -0.21 9.99 23.47
CA VAL A 110 -1.67 10.09 23.37
C VAL A 110 -2.11 11.30 24.19
N THR A 111 -2.87 12.21 23.56
CA THR A 111 -3.22 13.53 24.09
C THR A 111 -4.70 13.83 23.83
N GLY A 112 -5.23 14.86 24.49
CA GLY A 112 -6.60 15.33 24.26
C GLY A 112 -7.67 14.26 24.51
N PRO A 113 -8.78 14.25 23.74
CA PRO A 113 -9.87 13.28 23.90
C PRO A 113 -9.44 11.81 23.86
N ALA A 114 -8.37 11.49 23.12
CA ALA A 114 -7.83 10.13 23.11
C ALA A 114 -7.19 9.74 24.45
N ALA A 115 -6.56 10.67 25.16
CA ALA A 115 -5.98 10.42 26.47
C ALA A 115 -7.06 10.19 27.53
N ASP A 116 -8.12 11.00 27.53
CA ASP A 116 -9.25 10.87 28.46
C ASP A 116 -9.88 9.47 28.39
N ILE A 117 -9.96 8.89 27.18
CA ILE A 117 -10.49 7.54 26.99
C ILE A 117 -9.60 6.49 27.66
N LEU A 118 -8.28 6.66 27.62
CA LEU A 118 -7.33 5.73 28.22
C LEU A 118 -7.31 5.83 29.75
N GLU A 119 -7.41 7.05 30.30
CA GLU A 119 -7.47 7.26 31.75
C GLU A 119 -8.70 6.62 32.38
N ASN A 120 -9.86 6.71 31.70
CA ASN A 120 -11.10 6.12 32.19
C ASN A 120 -11.12 4.58 32.23
N HIS A 121 -10.14 3.90 31.62
CA HIS A 121 -10.14 2.44 31.43
C HIS A 121 -8.89 1.75 31.98
N ASP A 122 -8.07 2.44 32.78
CA ASP A 122 -6.89 1.87 33.46
C ASP A 122 -6.04 0.99 32.52
N THR A 123 -5.68 1.53 31.33
CA THR A 123 -4.93 0.76 30.33
C THR A 123 -3.45 0.65 30.73
N PHE A 124 -3.05 -0.51 31.28
CA PHE A 124 -1.69 -0.75 31.81
C PHE A 124 -0.69 -1.40 30.84
N ASN A 125 -1.13 -1.88 29.67
CA ASN A 125 -0.24 -2.50 28.68
C ASN A 125 -0.54 -2.01 27.26
N PHE A 126 0.42 -2.21 26.36
CA PHE A 126 0.33 -1.73 24.98
C PHE A 126 -0.91 -2.26 24.25
N GLN A 127 -1.24 -3.54 24.43
CA GLN A 127 -2.41 -4.15 23.79
C GLN A 127 -3.71 -3.52 24.26
N ALA A 128 -3.83 -3.21 25.56
CA ALA A 128 -4.99 -2.54 26.12
C ALA A 128 -5.16 -1.12 25.55
N ILE A 129 -4.06 -0.38 25.41
CA ILE A 129 -4.06 0.95 24.77
C ILE A 129 -4.57 0.83 23.33
N ILE A 130 -3.99 -0.06 22.53
CA ILE A 130 -4.37 -0.23 21.13
C ILE A 130 -5.83 -0.67 21.02
N ASN A 131 -6.28 -1.66 21.79
CA ASN A 131 -7.67 -2.15 21.76
C ASN A 131 -8.67 -1.02 22.06
N ARG A 132 -8.37 -0.19 23.07
CA ARG A 132 -9.27 0.88 23.47
C ARG A 132 -9.36 1.97 22.41
N LEU A 133 -8.23 2.32 21.81
CA LEU A 133 -8.20 3.29 20.72
C LEU A 133 -8.81 2.72 19.43
N ASP A 134 -8.63 1.43 19.14
CA ASP A 134 -9.22 0.75 17.98
C ASP A 134 -10.75 0.78 18.09
N TYR A 135 -11.30 0.51 19.28
CA TYR A 135 -12.75 0.58 19.51
C TYR A 135 -13.34 1.96 19.18
N THR A 136 -12.58 3.04 19.40
CA THR A 136 -13.10 4.40 19.25
C THR A 136 -12.75 5.03 17.90
N TYR A 137 -11.54 4.81 17.39
CA TYR A 137 -10.95 5.57 16.29
C TYR A 137 -10.64 4.74 15.05
N SER A 138 -10.73 3.40 15.11
CA SER A 138 -10.58 2.60 13.90
C SER A 138 -11.81 2.75 12.99
N ASP A 139 -11.63 2.41 11.72
CA ASP A 139 -12.73 2.40 10.76
C ASP A 139 -13.66 1.20 11.06
N GLN A 140 -14.83 1.50 11.61
CA GLN A 140 -15.86 0.51 11.95
C GLN A 140 -16.83 0.24 10.80
N ARG A 141 -16.60 0.79 9.60
CA ARG A 141 -17.51 0.60 8.47
C ARG A 141 -17.55 -0.88 8.08
N PRO A 142 -18.76 -1.46 7.90
CA PRO A 142 -18.89 -2.85 7.49
C PRO A 142 -18.36 -3.05 6.07
N LEU A 143 -17.86 -4.27 5.81
CA LEU A 143 -17.17 -4.61 4.55
C LEU A 143 -17.97 -4.24 3.30
N TYR A 144 -19.30 -4.40 3.30
CA TYR A 144 -20.14 -4.10 2.14
C TYR A 144 -20.13 -2.61 1.77
N MET A 145 -20.00 -1.69 2.75
CA MET A 145 -19.90 -0.26 2.46
C MET A 145 -18.58 0.07 1.77
N LEU A 146 -17.48 -0.56 2.22
CA LEU A 146 -16.18 -0.43 1.59
C LEU A 146 -16.18 -0.99 0.17
N GLN A 147 -16.83 -2.14 -0.05
CA GLN A 147 -16.99 -2.74 -1.38
C GLN A 147 -17.77 -1.83 -2.33
N GLU A 148 -18.84 -1.19 -1.85
CA GLU A 148 -19.63 -0.27 -2.67
C GLU A 148 -18.86 1.02 -3.00
N GLU A 149 -18.07 1.57 -2.07
CA GLU A 149 -17.17 2.71 -2.35
C GLU A 149 -16.13 2.37 -3.41
N MET A 150 -15.47 1.20 -3.28
CA MET A 150 -14.49 0.74 -4.27
C MET A 150 -15.13 0.54 -5.65
N ARG A 151 -16.36 0.03 -5.70
CA ARG A 151 -17.11 -0.14 -6.95
C ARG A 151 -17.43 1.20 -7.62
N LYS A 152 -17.69 2.25 -6.85
CA LYS A 152 -17.93 3.60 -7.38
C LYS A 152 -16.65 4.20 -7.94
N LEU A 153 -15.53 4.08 -7.23
CA LEU A 153 -14.23 4.58 -7.70
C LEU A 153 -13.79 3.93 -9.02
N ASN A 154 -14.08 2.65 -9.23
CA ASN A 154 -13.73 1.93 -10.46
C ASN A 154 -14.67 2.20 -11.65
N LYS A 155 -15.73 3.01 -11.48
CA LYS A 155 -16.67 3.36 -12.56
C LYS A 155 -16.38 4.70 -13.22
N ASP A 156 -15.50 5.50 -12.60
CA ASP A 156 -15.12 6.82 -13.09
C ASP A 156 -13.78 6.80 -13.87
N GLU A 157 -13.27 5.60 -14.20
CA GLU A 157 -12.22 5.32 -15.21
C GLU A 157 -12.82 4.65 -16.46
#